data_AF-Q38WB2-F1
#
_entry.id   AF-Q38WB2-F1
#
_cell.length_a   1.000
_cell.length_b   1.000
_cell.length_c   1.000
_cell.angle_alpha   90.00
_cell.angle_beta   90.00
_cell.angle_gamma   90.00
#
_symmetry.space_group_name_H-M   'P 1'
#
loop_
_entity.id
_entity.type
_entity.pdbx_description
1 polymer ?
#
loop_
_entity_poly.entity_id
_entity_poly.type
_entity_poly.pdbx_seq_one_letter_code
_entity_poly.pdbx_strand_id
1 'polypeptide(L)' 'MIEHEALFFKNLKILQDLKFMIYERTSPAIDFHCFGILYLEVNQQQIDLAAEYQALKSDHSLGEIAQTIINHYQL' A
#
# COMPACT_ATOMS: atom_id res chain seq x y z
N MET A 1 4.87 10.75 -25.14
CA MET A 1 4.51 11.24 -23.79
C MET A 1 3.36 10.47 -23.13
N ILE A 2 2.47 9.77 -23.86
CA ILE A 2 1.28 9.13 -23.29
C ILE A 2 1.59 7.89 -22.43
N GLU A 3 2.67 7.17 -22.71
CA GLU A 3 3.00 5.91 -22.00
C GLU A 3 3.43 6.11 -20.55
N HIS A 4 4.10 7.23 -20.23
CA HIS A 4 4.58 7.50 -18.86
C HIS A 4 3.45 7.88 -17.91
N GLU A 5 2.43 8.62 -18.38
CA GLU A 5 1.24 8.93 -17.58
C GLU A 5 0.41 7.68 -17.31
N ALA A 6 0.17 6.83 -18.31
CA ALA A 6 -0.59 5.60 -18.14
C ALA A 6 0.09 4.64 -17.14
N LEU A 7 1.43 4.54 -17.18
CA LEU A 7 2.20 3.75 -16.22
C LEU A 7 2.08 4.33 -14.80
N PHE A 8 2.14 5.65 -14.68
CA PHE A 8 1.99 6.35 -13.40
C PHE A 8 0.59 6.14 -12.80
N PHE A 9 -0.48 6.32 -13.57
CA PHE A 9 -1.85 6.08 -13.11
C PHE A 9 -2.12 4.61 -12.78
N LYS A 10 -1.54 3.67 -13.53
CA LYS A 10 -1.64 2.24 -13.24
C LYS A 10 -0.97 1.90 -11.90
N ASN A 11 0.20 2.47 -11.63
CA ASN A 11 0.90 2.28 -10.35
C ASN A 11 0.13 2.92 -9.18
N LEU A 12 -0.45 4.11 -9.37
CA LEU A 12 -1.28 4.75 -8.35
C LEU A 12 -2.52 3.92 -8.01
N LYS A 13 -3.19 3.35 -9.03
CA LYS A 13 -4.34 2.48 -8.80
C LYS A 13 -3.95 1.23 -8.00
N ILE A 14 -2.82 0.62 -8.32
CA ILE A 14 -2.33 -0.57 -7.60
C ILE A 14 -2.04 -0.25 -6.12
N LEU A 15 -1.42 0.91 -5.84
CA LEU A 15 -1.16 1.34 -4.46
C LEU A 15 -2.45 1.67 -3.70
N GLN A 16 -3.43 2.25 -4.39
CA GLN A 16 -4.76 2.47 -3.82
C GLN A 16 -5.47 1.15 -3.50
N ASP A 17 -5.46 0.18 -4.42
CA ASP A 17 -6.03 -1.15 -4.20
C ASP A 17 -5.32 -1.88 -3.05
N LEU A 18 -3.98 -1.78 -2.97
CA LEU A 18 -3.19 -2.34 -1.87
C LEU A 18 -3.61 -1.75 -0.52
N LYS A 19 -3.79 -0.43 -0.47
CA LYS A 19 -4.21 0.29 0.73
C LYS A 19 -5.60 -0.17 1.21
N PHE A 20 -6.55 -0.34 0.27
CA PHE A 20 -7.86 -0.90 0.58
C PHE A 20 -7.78 -2.34 1.08
N MET A 21 -6.96 -3.19 0.45
CA MET A 21 -6.76 -4.57 0.90
C MET A 21 -6.19 -4.66 2.32
N ILE A 22 -5.27 -3.75 2.66
CA ILE A 22 -4.75 -3.64 4.03
C ILE A 22 -5.90 -3.25 4.96
N TYR A 23 -6.62 -2.18 4.64
CA TYR A 23 -7.74 -1.69 5.44
C TYR A 23 -8.81 -2.75 5.73
N GLU A 24 -9.27 -3.48 4.70
CA GLU A 24 -10.31 -4.51 4.85
C GLU A 24 -9.88 -5.67 5.75
N ARG A 25 -8.57 -5.92 5.87
CA ARG A 25 -8.00 -7.03 6.64
C ARG A 25 -7.53 -6.63 8.03
N THR A 26 -7.40 -5.34 8.28
CA THR A 26 -6.94 -4.79 9.56
C THR A 26 -8.13 -4.33 10.38
N SER A 27 -8.09 -4.56 11.69
CA SER A 27 -9.12 -4.08 12.61
C SER A 27 -9.12 -2.53 12.63
N PRO A 28 -10.21 -1.83 12.98
CA PRO A 28 -10.50 -0.44 12.59
C PRO A 28 -9.62 0.67 13.24
N ALA A 29 -8.41 0.33 13.68
CA ALA A 29 -7.45 1.24 14.28
C ALA A 29 -6.49 1.91 13.28
N ILE A 30 -6.57 1.61 11.98
CA ILE A 30 -5.76 2.32 10.98
C ILE A 30 -6.34 3.72 10.79
N ASP A 31 -5.64 4.68 11.37
CA ASP A 31 -5.99 6.09 11.28
C ASP A 31 -5.52 6.67 9.95
N PHE A 32 -6.40 6.70 8.95
CA PHE A 32 -6.13 7.33 7.64
C PHE A 32 -6.25 8.86 7.71
N HIS A 33 -5.65 9.50 8.71
CA HIS A 33 -5.61 10.96 8.78
C HIS A 33 -4.77 11.56 7.62
N CYS A 34 -3.79 10.82 7.09
CA CYS A 34 -3.01 11.23 5.94
C CYS A 34 -3.41 10.46 4.66
N PHE A 35 -4.13 11.14 3.77
CA PHE A 35 -4.58 10.65 2.46
C PHE A 35 -3.45 10.57 1.40
N GLY A 36 -2.21 10.30 1.83
CA GLY A 36 -1.13 9.97 0.90
C GLY A 36 -1.46 8.65 0.20
N ILE A 37 -1.45 8.61 -1.13
CA ILE A 37 -1.61 7.35 -1.89
C ILE A 37 -0.39 6.43 -1.66
N LEU A 38 0.76 7.03 -1.34
CA LEU A 38 2.03 6.34 -1.17
C LEU A 38 2.31 5.91 0.27
N TYR A 39 1.62 6.49 1.26
CA TYR A 39 1.95 6.30 2.66
C TYR A 39 0.75 5.86 3.50
N LEU A 40 1.02 5.03 4.49
CA LEU A 40 0.10 4.60 5.54
C LEU A 40 0.69 5.04 6.88
N GLU A 41 -0.05 5.81 7.68
CA GLU A 41 0.37 6.14 9.04
C GLU A 41 -0.37 5.24 10.03
N VAL A 42 0.39 4.48 10.82
CA VAL A 42 -0.18 3.62 11.88
C VAL A 42 0.70 3.71 13.12
N ASN A 43 0.10 3.90 14.30
CA ASN A 43 0.81 3.98 15.57
C ASN A 43 1.99 4.97 15.58
N GLN A 44 1.83 6.12 14.91
CA GLN A 44 2.88 7.15 14.72
C GLN A 44 4.07 6.70 13.85
N GLN A 45 3.95 5.57 13.15
CA GLN A 45 4.90 5.11 12.15
C GLN A 45 4.34 5.35 10.74
N GLN A 46 5.17 5.89 9.87
CA GLN A 46 4.85 6.08 8.46
C GLN A 46 5.41 4.90 7.66
N ILE A 47 4.53 4.22 6.93
CA ILE A 47 4.85 3.08 6.07
C ILE A 47 4.75 3.54 4.62
N ASP A 48 5.84 3.37 3.86
CA ASP A 48 5.88 3.67 2.42
C ASP A 48 5.38 2.47 1.62
N LEU A 49 4.10 2.50 1.25
CA LEU A 49 3.46 1.45 0.46
C LEU A 49 4.09 1.30 -0.92
N ALA A 50 4.65 2.37 -1.49
CA ALA A 50 5.30 2.30 -2.80
C ALA A 50 6.63 1.56 -2.72
N ALA A 51 7.42 1.80 -1.68
CA ALA A 51 8.66 1.07 -1.42
C ALA A 51 8.41 -0.41 -1.14
N GLU A 52 7.45 -0.74 -0.27
CA GLU A 52 7.06 -2.12 0.05
C GLU A 52 6.52 -2.85 -1.19
N TYR A 53 5.64 -2.19 -1.96
CA TYR A 53 5.15 -2.74 -3.22
C TYR A 53 6.29 -2.96 -4.22
N GLN A 54 7.22 -2.01 -4.36
CA GLN A 54 8.33 -2.16 -5.30
C GLN A 54 9.30 -3.28 -4.90
N ALA A 55 9.50 -3.50 -3.61
CA ALA A 55 10.34 -4.59 -3.09
C ALA A 55 9.69 -5.97 -3.30
N LEU A 56 8.36 -6.07 -3.16
CA LEU A 56 7.66 -7.35 -3.14
C LEU A 56 6.94 -7.69 -4.46
N LYS A 57 6.67 -6.73 -5.34
CA LYS A 57 5.90 -6.94 -6.60
C LYS A 57 6.48 -7.98 -7.57
N SER A 58 7.76 -8.30 -7.45
CA SER A 58 8.43 -9.29 -8.31
C SER A 58 8.11 -10.72 -7.91
N ASP A 59 7.85 -10.96 -6.63
CA ASP A 59 7.68 -12.31 -6.05
C ASP A 59 6.30 -12.53 -5.41
N HIS A 60 5.55 -11.45 -5.12
CA HIS A 60 4.31 -11.51 -4.36
C HIS A 60 3.15 -10.85 -5.10
N SER A 61 1.98 -11.46 -5.01
CA SER A 61 0.71 -10.89 -5.45
C SER A 61 0.30 -9.73 -4.55
N LEU A 62 -0.53 -8.81 -5.05
CA LEU A 62 -0.98 -7.65 -4.26
C LEU A 62 -1.57 -8.02 -2.89
N GLY A 63 -2.34 -9.10 -2.83
CA GLY A 63 -2.91 -9.60 -1.57
C GLY A 63 -1.89 -10.23 -0.63
N GLU A 64 -0.79 -10.76 -1.15
CA GLU A 64 0.32 -11.27 -0.34
C GLU A 64 1.17 -10.11 0.19
N ILE A 65 1.41 -9.09 -0.64
CA ILE A 65 2.04 -7.84 -0.23
C ILE A 65 1.24 -7.19 0.91
N ALA A 66 -0.08 -7.10 0.77
CA ALA A 66 -0.96 -6.61 1.82
C ALA A 66 -0.77 -7.40 3.12
N GLN A 67 -0.77 -8.73 3.03
CA GLN A 67 -0.60 -9.59 4.20
C GLN A 67 0.78 -9.45 4.85
N THR A 68 1.84 -9.33 4.03
CA THR A 68 3.21 -9.10 4.50
C THR A 68 3.30 -7.78 5.25
N ILE A 69 2.71 -6.70 4.73
CA ILE A 69 2.68 -5.39 5.39
C ILE A 69 1.92 -5.50 6.72
N ILE A 70 0.73 -6.12 6.74
CA ILE A 70 -0.04 -6.34 7.97
C ILE A 70 0.77 -7.10 9.02
N ASN A 71 1.42 -8.18 8.62
CA ASN A 71 2.20 -9.02 9.53
C ASN A 71 3.47 -8.31 10.03
N HIS A 72 4.16 -7.56 9.16
CA HIS A 72 5.38 -6.84 9.48
C HIS A 72 5.10 -5.72 10.48
N TYR A 73 4.05 -4.95 10.25
CA TYR A 73 3.70 -3.79 11.06
C TYR A 73 2.65 -4.08 12.15
N GLN A 74 2.24 -5.33 12.29
CA GLN A 74 1.25 -5.82 13.27
C GLN A 74 -0.05 -4.98 13.28
N LEU A 75 -0.55 -4.72 12.07
CA LEU A 75 -1.75 -3.90 11.81
C LEU A 75 -3.06 -4.62 12.17
#